data_AF-A0A967ELG8-F1
#
_entry.id   AF-A0A967ELG8-F1
#
_cell.length_a   1.000
_cell.length_b   1.000
_cell.length_c   1.000
_cell.angle_alpha   90.00
_cell.angle_beta   90.00
_cell.angle_gamma   90.00
#
_symmetry.space_group_name_H-M   'P 1'
#
loop_
_entity.id
_entity.type
_entity.pdbx_description
1 polymer ?
#
loop_
_entity_poly.entity_id
_entity_poly.type
_entity_poly.pdbx_seq_one_letter_code
_entity_poly.pdbx_strand_id
1 'polypeptide(L)' 'DLLYRDPETGLPVIVDFKTDRVETDEDLSTRAAVYASQEDLYARAVQRAMNLETRPGTELWFLWADRRYTRP' A
#
# COMPACT_ATOMS: atom_id res chain seq x y z
N ASP A 1 0.85 -7.74 -3.12
CA ASP A 1 1.95 -8.50 -3.77
C ASP A 1 3.06 -8.88 -2.83
N LEU A 2 3.51 -7.95 -2.00
CA LEU A 2 4.52 -8.19 -0.98
C LEU A 2 3.92 -7.91 0.42
N LEU A 3 4.33 -8.70 1.40
CA LEU A 3 4.06 -8.46 2.81
C LEU A 3 5.41 -8.46 3.53
N TYR A 4 5.74 -7.36 4.20
CA TYR A 4 6.94 -7.27 5.02
C TYR A 4 6.62 -6.74 6.41
N ARG A 5 7.57 -6.86 7.32
CA ARG A 5 7.49 -6.22 8.64
C ARG A 5 8.35 -4.96 8.59
N ASP A 6 7.73 -3.81 8.84
CA ASP A 6 8.42 -2.54 8.91
C ASP A 6 9.51 -2.59 9.99
N PRO A 7 10.79 -2.34 9.67
CA PRO A 7 11.87 -2.40 10.64
C PRO A 7 11.79 -1.31 11.71
N GLU A 8 11.12 -0.18 11.44
CA GLU A 8 11.00 0.93 12.38
C GLU A 8 9.85 0.71 13.37
N THR A 9 8.69 0.31 12.85
CA THR A 9 7.47 0.16 13.68
C THR A 9 7.22 -1.28 14.14
N GLY A 10 7.84 -2.26 13.49
CA GLY A 10 7.56 -3.67 13.69
C GLY A 10 6.18 -4.10 13.17
N LEU A 11 5.41 -3.23 12.53
CA LEU A 11 4.07 -3.52 12.03
C LEU A 11 4.12 -4.17 10.64
N PRO A 12 3.17 -5.05 10.30
CA PRO A 12 3.08 -5.59 8.95
C PRO A 12 2.65 -4.50 7.96
N VAL A 13 3.29 -4.49 6.79
CA VAL A 13 2.98 -3.59 5.67
C VAL A 13 2.76 -4.40 4.41
N ILE A 14 1.65 -4.14 3.74
CA ILE A 14 1.27 -4.74 2.47
C ILE A 14 1.68 -3.78 1.36
N VAL A 15 2.42 -4.28 0.38
CA VAL A 15 2.83 -3.54 -0.81
C VAL A 15 2.16 -4.14 -2.05
N ASP A 16 1.62 -3.28 -2.90
CA ASP A 16 1.05 -3.60 -4.20
C ASP A 16 1.77 -2.79 -5.28
N PHE A 17 2.32 -3.47 -6.28
CA PHE A 17 3.15 -2.84 -7.30
C PHE A 17 2.30 -2.38 -8.48
N LYS A 18 2.52 -1.14 -8.92
CA LYS A 18 1.77 -0.52 -10.02
C LYS A 18 2.71 -0.11 -11.14
N THR A 19 2.27 -0.35 -12.38
CA THR A 19 3.00 0.05 -13.59
C THR A 19 2.40 1.31 -14.24
N ASP A 20 1.39 1.91 -13.61
CA ASP A 20 0.78 3.15 -14.07
C ASP A 20 1.84 4.24 -14.27
N ARG A 21 1.64 5.03 -15.34
CA ARG A 21 2.43 6.24 -15.57
C ARG A 21 1.96 7.33 -14.60
N VAL A 22 2.90 7.87 -13.84
CA VAL A 22 2.72 8.95 -12.88
C VAL A 22 3.81 9.99 -13.16
N GLU A 23 3.42 11.22 -13.47
CA GLU A 23 4.38 12.27 -13.83
C GLU A 23 4.56 13.31 -12.72
N THR A 24 3.55 13.47 -11.86
CA THR A 24 3.54 14.47 -10.78
C THR A 24 3.05 13.89 -9.45
N ASP A 25 3.25 14.61 -8.35
CA ASP A 25 2.74 14.21 -7.03
C ASP A 25 1.19 14.27 -6.96
N GLU A 26 0.58 15.19 -7.71
CA GLU A 26 -0.87 15.26 -7.86
C GLU A 26 -1.40 14.01 -8.60
N ASP A 27 -0.73 13.61 -9.69
CA ASP A 27 -1.04 12.36 -10.39
C ASP A 27 -0.88 11.15 -9.48
N LEU A 28 0.16 11.13 -8.64
CA LEU A 28 0.41 10.02 -7.72
C LEU A 28 -0.79 9.83 -6.79
N SER A 29 -1.24 10.90 -6.13
CA SER A 29 -2.38 10.85 -5.22
C SER A 29 -3.68 10.47 -5.95
N THR A 30 -3.90 11.01 -7.16
CA THR A 30 -5.08 10.72 -7.98
C THR A 30 -5.12 9.26 -8.41
N ARG A 31 -3.97 8.70 -8.83
CA ARG A 31 -3.84 7.29 -9.19
C ARG A 31 -3.99 6.38 -7.97
N ALA A 32 -3.38 6.74 -6.85
CA ALA A 32 -3.50 5.98 -5.61
C ALA A 32 -4.97 5.85 -5.15
N ALA A 33 -5.76 6.91 -5.29
CA ALA A 33 -7.18 6.91 -4.92
C ALA A 33 -8.01 5.82 -5.64
N VAL A 34 -7.66 5.46 -6.87
CA VAL A 34 -8.32 4.38 -7.63
C VAL A 34 -8.19 3.02 -6.92
N TYR A 35 -7.07 2.79 -6.23
CA TYR A 35 -6.74 1.53 -5.57
C TYR A 35 -7.19 1.46 -4.10
N ALA A 36 -7.75 2.54 -3.54
CA ALA A 36 -8.10 2.61 -2.12
C ALA A 36 -9.01 1.46 -1.64
N SER A 37 -10.01 1.09 -2.46
CA SER A 37 -10.93 -0.02 -2.13
C SER A 37 -10.24 -1.38 -2.10
N GLN A 38 -9.24 -1.57 -2.97
CA GLN A 38 -8.43 -2.78 -3.06
C GLN A 38 -7.47 -2.88 -1.86
N GLU A 39 -6.74 -1.81 -1.55
CA GLU A 39 -5.90 -1.73 -0.35
C GLU A 39 -6.71 -2.04 0.90
N ASP A 40 -7.93 -1.49 0.99
CA ASP A 40 -8.80 -1.72 2.13
C ASP A 40 -9.25 -3.18 2.28
N LEU A 41 -9.42 -3.88 1.16
CA LEU A 41 -9.72 -5.30 1.16
C LEU A 41 -8.52 -6.12 1.61
N TYR A 42 -7.32 -5.82 1.10
CA TYR A 42 -6.10 -6.52 1.47
C TYR A 42 -5.76 -6.35 2.94
N ALA A 43 -5.81 -5.12 3.46
CA ALA A 43 -5.57 -4.86 4.87
C ALA A 43 -6.52 -5.64 5.79
N ARG A 44 -7.83 -5.66 5.46
CA ARG A 44 -8.81 -6.46 6.21
C ARG A 44 -8.56 -7.96 6.12
N ALA A 45 -8.19 -8.46 4.94
CA ALA A 45 -7.94 -9.88 4.72
C ALA A 45 -6.71 -10.34 5.54
N VAL A 46 -5.61 -9.61 5.46
CA VAL A 46 -4.37 -9.91 6.20
C VAL A 46 -4.58 -9.77 7.71
N GLN A 47 -5.23 -8.69 8.16
CA GLN A 47 -5.53 -8.50 9.59
C GLN A 47 -6.28 -9.71 10.17
N ARG A 48 -7.31 -10.19 9.46
CA ARG A 48 -8.09 -11.36 9.90
C ARG A 48 -7.29 -12.65 9.80
N ALA A 49 -6.62 -12.90 8.68
CA ALA A 49 -5.91 -14.14 8.43
C ALA A 49 -4.75 -14.36 9.41
N MET A 50 -4.08 -13.28 9.82
CA MET A 50 -2.95 -13.33 10.75
C MET A 50 -3.33 -12.98 12.19
N ASN A 51 -4.63 -12.77 12.47
CA ASN A 51 -5.16 -12.37 13.77
C ASN A 51 -4.41 -11.17 14.39
N LEU A 52 -4.20 -10.12 13.57
CA LEU A 52 -3.49 -8.91 14.01
C LEU A 52 -4.42 -8.00 14.82
N GLU A 53 -3.91 -7.50 15.95
CA GLU A 53 -4.62 -6.53 16.79
C GLU A 53 -4.87 -5.22 16.04
N THR A 54 -3.91 -4.79 15.23
CA THR A 54 -3.96 -3.55 14.47
C THR A 54 -4.07 -3.81 12.97
N ARG A 55 -4.63 -2.83 12.25
CA ARG A 55 -4.68 -2.86 10.79
C ARG A 55 -3.24 -2.72 10.25
N PRO A 56 -2.80 -3.59 9.33
CA PRO A 56 -1.48 -3.44 8.71
C PRO A 56 -1.45 -2.18 7.84
N GLY A 57 -0.26 -1.60 7.67
CA GLY A 57 -0.04 -0.52 6.72
C GLY A 57 -0.23 -0.99 5.28
N THR A 58 -0.57 -0.07 4.38
CA THR A 58 -0.64 -0.33 2.94
C THR A 58 0.19 0.69 2.18
N GLU A 59 0.85 0.22 1.14
CA GLU A 59 1.64 1.05 0.25
C GLU A 59 1.41 0.64 -1.21
N LEU A 60 1.42 1.65 -2.08
CA LEU A 60 1.44 1.47 -3.53
C LEU A 60 2.80 1.90 -4.07
N TRP A 61 3.47 1.02 -4.79
CA TRP A 61 4.78 1.30 -5.38
C TRP A 61 4.63 1.42 -6.90
N PHE A 62 4.70 2.65 -7.41
CA PHE A 62 4.58 3.00 -8.81
C PHE A 62 5.94 2.87 -9.51
N LEU A 63 6.14 1.73 -10.17
CA LEU A 63 7.40 1.32 -10.76
C LEU A 63 7.89 2.25 -11.88
N TRP A 64 6.96 2.79 -12.68
CA TRP A 64 7.35 3.69 -13.78
C TRP A 64 8.02 4.97 -13.28
N ALA A 65 7.56 5.49 -12.14
CA ALA A 65 8.03 6.74 -11.57
C ALA A 65 9.09 6.56 -10.46
N ASP A 66 9.36 5.31 -10.05
CA ASP A 66 10.12 5.00 -8.82
C ASP A 66 9.59 5.78 -7.61
N ARG A 67 8.28 5.67 -7.39
CA ARG A 67 7.56 6.39 -6.33
C ARG A 67 6.77 5.44 -5.44
N ARG A 68 6.80 5.73 -4.14
CA ARG A 68 5.96 5.09 -3.13
C ARG A 68 4.87 6.05 -2.69
N TYR A 69 3.65 5.55 -2.61
CA TYR A 69 2.54 6.23 -1.95
C TYR A 69 2.13 5.42 -0.72
N THR A 70 2.11 6.09 0.43
CA THR A 70 1.58 5.56 1.69
C THR A 70 0.31 6.33 2.00
N ARG A 71 -0.77 5.62 2.28
CA ARG A 71 -2.03 6.24 2.65
C ARG A 71 -1.90 6.87 4.06
N PRO A 72 -2.31 8.14 4.25
CA PRO A 72 -2.28 8.79 5.55
C PRO A 72 -3.29 8.20 6.54
#